data_AF-A0A1J3D755-F1
#
_entry.id   AF-A0A1J3D755-F1
#
_cell.length_a   1.000
_cell.length_b   1.000
_cell.length_c   1.000
_cell.angle_alpha   90.00
_cell.angle_beta   90.00
_cell.angle_gamma   90.00
#
_symmetry.space_group_name_H-M   'P 1'
#
loop_
_entity.id
_entity.type
_entity.pdbx_description
1 polymer ?
#
loop_
_entity_poly.entity_id
_entity_poly.type
_entity_poly.pdbx_seq_one_letter_code
_entity_poly.pdbx_strand_id
1 'polypeptide(L)'
;RHRLNPALGEECFGNLSSAGIAKTTVRELLDHGLGWAAMLINTTVSSHTSEKVKAFARNWVKNVKTPLVFGRNTLVVTSSHRFDVY
;
A
#
# COMPACT_ATOMS: atom_id res chain seq x y z
N ARG A 1 4.04 -1.13 -10.37
CA ARG A 1 4.35 -1.40 -11.80
C ARG A 1 3.74 -2.72 -12.26
N HIS A 2 4.25 -3.88 -11.81
CA HIS A 2 3.76 -5.21 -12.26
C HIS A 2 2.30 -5.56 -11.91
N ARG A 3 1.64 -4.83 -11.00
CA ARG A 3 0.21 -5.07 -10.65
C ARG A 3 -0.77 -4.48 -11.69
N LEU A 4 -0.29 -3.63 -12.59
CA LEU A 4 -1.12 -3.06 -13.66
C LEU A 4 -1.25 -4.06 -14.81
N ASN A 5 -2.38 -4.00 -15.50
CA ASN A 5 -2.63 -4.75 -16.73
C ASN A 5 -2.98 -3.77 -17.87
N PRO A 6 -2.15 -3.66 -18.94
CA PRO A 6 -0.82 -4.27 -19.05
C PRO A 6 0.15 -3.72 -18.00
N ALA A 7 1.20 -4.48 -17.71
CA ALA A 7 2.27 -4.00 -16.83
C ALA A 7 2.96 -2.80 -17.48
N LEU A 8 3.36 -1.82 -16.67
CA LEU A 8 4.17 -0.71 -17.15
C LEU A 8 5.58 -1.19 -17.47
N GLY A 9 6.16 -0.68 -18.56
CA GLY A 9 7.53 -0.95 -18.95
C GLY A 9 8.55 -0.47 -17.90
N GLU A 10 9.75 -1.02 -17.99
CA GLU A 10 10.84 -0.75 -17.03
C GLU A 10 11.32 0.70 -17.11
N GLU A 11 11.28 1.26 -18.32
CA GLU A 11 11.61 2.65 -18.66
C GLU A 11 10.63 3.67 -18.08
N CYS A 12 9.47 3.24 -17.56
CA CYS A 12 8.50 4.14 -16.96
C CYS A 12 9.06 4.77 -15.68
N PHE A 13 9.50 6.03 -15.79
CA PHE A 13 10.09 6.80 -14.71
C PHE A 13 9.04 7.70 -14.03
N GLY A 14 9.01 7.67 -12.69
CA GLY A 14 8.04 8.41 -11.88
C GLY A 14 7.59 7.64 -10.64
N ASN A 15 6.82 8.31 -9.76
CA ASN A 15 6.25 7.67 -8.58
C ASN A 15 5.02 6.83 -8.97
N LEU A 16 5.15 5.51 -8.79
CA LEU A 16 4.10 4.52 -9.10
C LEU A 16 3.76 3.69 -7.87
N SER A 17 3.93 4.29 -6.69
CA SER A 17 3.65 3.69 -5.39
C SER A 17 2.36 4.25 -4.81
N SER A 18 1.57 3.38 -4.19
CA SER A 18 0.40 3.76 -3.40
C SER A 18 0.48 3.05 -2.05
N ALA A 19 0.18 3.76 -0.97
CA ALA A 19 0.17 3.18 0.37
C ALA A 19 -1.08 2.31 0.57
N GLY A 20 -0.89 1.07 1.04
CA GLY A 20 -1.96 0.26 1.60
C GLY A 20 -2.13 0.57 3.08
N ILE A 21 -3.37 0.71 3.56
CA ILE A 21 -3.66 1.00 4.97
C ILE A 21 -4.42 -0.18 5.57
N ALA A 22 -3.73 -0.96 6.41
CA ALA A 22 -4.35 -1.94 7.29
C ALA A 22 -4.76 -1.23 8.60
N LYS A 23 -6.04 -1.30 8.97
CA LYS A 23 -6.58 -0.67 10.19
C LYS A 23 -7.08 -1.75 11.13
N THR A 24 -6.73 -1.61 12.41
CA THR A 24 -7.19 -2.47 13.50
C THR A 24 -7.14 -1.69 14.81
N THR A 25 -7.78 -2.20 15.85
CA THR A 25 -7.66 -1.68 17.22
C THR A 25 -6.44 -2.25 17.93
N VAL A 26 -5.96 -1.54 18.96
CA VAL A 26 -4.88 -2.04 19.84
C VAL A 26 -5.27 -3.37 20.48
N ARG A 27 -6.54 -3.51 20.87
CA ARG A 27 -7.06 -4.72 21.49
C ARG A 27 -6.96 -5.93 20.56
N GLU A 28 -7.49 -5.84 19.34
CA GLU A 28 -7.40 -6.94 18.36
C GLU A 28 -5.95 -7.32 18.06
N LEU A 29 -5.06 -6.33 17.94
CA LEU A 29 -3.65 -6.58 17.69
C LEU A 29 -2.99 -7.37 18.84
N LEU A 30 -3.33 -7.06 20.09
CA LEU A 30 -2.82 -7.77 21.28
C LEU A 30 -3.45 -9.15 21.44
N ASP A 31 -4.75 -9.28 21.15
CA ASP A 31 -5.52 -10.52 21.35
C ASP A 31 -5.15 -11.59 20.29
N HIS A 32 -4.82 -11.20 19.06
CA HIS A 32 -4.59 -12.14 17.94
C HIS A 32 -3.13 -12.34 17.54
N GLY A 33 -2.21 -11.48 18.03
CA GLY A 33 -0.78 -11.61 17.79
C GLY A 33 -0.32 -11.32 16.35
N LEU A 34 0.98 -11.57 16.10
CA LEU A 34 1.66 -11.11 14.88
C LEU A 34 1.24 -11.84 13.60
N GLY A 35 0.92 -13.14 13.67
CA GLY A 35 0.50 -13.91 12.49
C GLY A 35 -0.80 -13.36 11.89
N TRP A 36 -1.74 -12.99 12.74
CA TRP A 36 -2.99 -12.35 12.33
C TRP A 36 -2.75 -10.95 11.75
N ALA A 37 -1.90 -10.14 12.39
CA ALA A 37 -1.53 -8.83 11.87
C ALA A 37 -0.87 -8.91 10.48
N ALA A 38 0.01 -9.91 10.28
CA ALA A 38 0.64 -10.18 8.98
C ALA A 38 -0.40 -10.56 7.91
N MET A 39 -1.41 -11.36 8.28
CA MET A 39 -2.51 -11.72 7.39
C MET A 39 -3.37 -10.49 7.00
N LEU A 40 -3.64 -9.58 7.94
CA LEU A 40 -4.35 -8.33 7.68
C LEU A 40 -3.59 -7.48 6.66
N ILE A 41 -2.28 -7.30 6.87
CA ILE A 41 -1.40 -6.58 5.93
C ILE A 41 -1.39 -7.26 4.56
N ASN A 42 -1.26 -8.59 4.51
CA ASN A 42 -1.26 -9.35 3.26
C ASN A 42 -2.57 -9.19 2.48
N THR A 43 -3.71 -9.21 3.17
CA THR A 43 -5.03 -8.95 2.58
C THR A 43 -5.10 -7.56 1.96
N THR A 44 -4.63 -6.54 2.70
CA THR A 44 -4.57 -5.16 2.20
C THR A 44 -3.68 -5.04 0.95
N VAL A 45 -2.48 -5.63 0.97
CA VAL A 45 -1.54 -5.61 -0.17
C VAL A 45 -2.12 -6.35 -1.37
N SER A 46 -2.76 -7.50 -1.15
CA SER A 46 -3.37 -8.32 -2.21
C SER A 46 -4.59 -7.64 -2.83
N SER A 47 -5.27 -6.76 -2.09
CA SER A 47 -6.43 -6.01 -2.59
C SER A 47 -6.08 -4.96 -3.65
N HIS A 48 -4.79 -4.64 -3.87
CA HIS A 48 -4.34 -3.72 -4.91
C HIS A 48 -4.37 -4.38 -6.30
N THR A 49 -5.51 -4.32 -6.96
CA THR A 49 -5.66 -4.76 -8.35
C THR A 49 -5.36 -3.63 -9.35
N SER A 50 -5.14 -3.98 -10.61
CA SER A 50 -4.94 -3.02 -11.72
C SER A 50 -6.06 -1.97 -11.78
N GLU A 51 -7.30 -2.41 -11.65
CA GLU A 51 -8.51 -1.59 -11.73
C GLU A 51 -8.56 -0.60 -10.58
N LYS A 52 -8.29 -1.08 -9.34
CA LYS A 52 -8.29 -0.25 -8.14
C LYS A 52 -7.16 0.78 -8.15
N VAL A 53 -5.96 0.42 -8.61
CA VAL A 53 -4.84 1.35 -8.73
C VAL A 53 -5.13 2.43 -9.77
N LYS A 54 -5.68 2.06 -10.94
CA LYS A 54 -6.09 3.04 -11.97
C LYS A 54 -7.23 3.94 -11.48
N ALA A 55 -8.19 3.40 -10.73
CA ALA A 55 -9.27 4.18 -10.13
C ALA A 55 -8.74 5.17 -9.08
N PHE A 56 -7.84 4.72 -8.20
CA PHE A 56 -7.16 5.57 -7.22
C PHE A 56 -6.41 6.72 -7.89
N ALA A 57 -5.59 6.44 -8.90
CA ALA A 57 -4.83 7.47 -9.62
C ALA A 57 -5.75 8.52 -10.27
N ARG A 58 -6.82 8.06 -10.96
CA ARG A 58 -7.81 8.97 -11.58
C ARG A 58 -8.52 9.84 -10.54
N ASN A 59 -8.86 9.29 -9.39
CA ASN A 59 -9.52 10.03 -8.32
C ASN A 59 -8.57 11.03 -7.64
N TRP A 60 -7.32 10.62 -7.42
CA TRP A 60 -6.30 11.45 -6.78
C TRP A 60 -5.99 12.70 -7.60
N VAL A 61 -5.88 12.59 -8.93
CA VAL A 61 -5.67 13.76 -9.82
C VAL A 61 -6.84 14.73 -9.77
N LYS A 62 -8.08 14.23 -9.63
CA LYS A 62 -9.29 15.07 -9.54
C LYS A 62 -9.43 15.78 -8.18
N ASN A 63 -8.94 15.15 -7.12
CA ASN A 63 -9.08 15.64 -5.76
C ASN A 63 -7.81 15.28 -4.98
N VAL A 64 -6.79 16.14 -5.14
CA VAL A 64 -5.47 15.92 -4.54
C VAL A 64 -5.62 16.04 -3.02
N LYS A 65 -5.75 14.88 -2.39
CA LYS A 65 -5.68 14.73 -0.94
C LYS A 65 -4.41 13.98 -0.65
N THR A 66 -3.53 14.61 0.13
CA THR A 66 -2.44 13.90 0.76
C THR A 66 -3.06 13.04 1.86
N PRO A 67 -3.02 11.70 1.75
CA PRO A 67 -3.48 10.87 2.85
C PRO A 67 -2.61 11.20 4.07
N LEU A 68 -3.23 11.65 5.15
CA LEU A 68 -2.53 11.89 6.41
C LEU A 68 -2.22 10.52 7.02
N VAL A 69 -1.13 9.90 6.58
CA VAL A 69 -0.66 8.59 7.09
C VAL A 69 0.23 8.77 8.33
N PHE A 70 0.49 10.01 8.74
CA PHE A 70 1.34 10.34 9.88
C PHE A 70 0.48 10.86 11.02
N GLY A 71 0.36 10.07 12.08
CA GLY A 71 -0.47 10.38 13.23
C GLY A 71 -0.12 9.48 14.42
N ARG A 72 -0.75 9.76 15.58
CA ARG A 72 -0.66 8.86 16.74
C ARG A 72 -1.20 7.48 16.36
N ASN A 73 -0.52 6.44 16.86
CA ASN A 73 -0.89 5.04 16.69
C ASN A 73 -0.78 4.53 15.25
N THR A 74 0.09 5.14 14.43
CA THR A 74 0.39 4.66 13.08
C THR A 74 1.83 4.13 12.99
N LEU A 75 1.98 2.99 12.31
CA LEU A 75 3.28 2.46 11.90
C LEU A 75 3.38 2.54 10.37
N VAL A 76 4.50 3.09 9.87
CA VAL A 76 4.75 3.24 8.43
C VAL A 76 5.95 2.36 8.04
N VAL A 77 5.75 1.51 7.03
CA VAL A 77 6.78 0.62 6.48
C VAL A 77 6.93 0.94 4.99
N THR A 78 8.12 1.37 4.56
CA THR A 78 8.35 1.92 3.20
C THR A 78 9.40 1.15 2.37
N SER A 79 10.00 0.09 2.91
CA SER A 79 11.05 -0.68 2.24
C SER A 79 10.51 -1.74 1.26
N SER A 80 11.32 -2.13 0.28
CA SER A 80 11.05 -3.31 -0.57
C SER A 80 12.32 -4.10 -0.80
N HIS A 81 12.25 -5.42 -0.60
CA HIS A 81 13.31 -6.38 -0.92
C HIS A 81 13.64 -6.47 -2.42
N ARG A 82 12.88 -5.78 -3.28
CA ARG A 82 13.07 -5.78 -4.74
C ARG A 82 14.07 -4.73 -5.21
N PHE A 83 14.44 -3.79 -4.34
CA PHE A 83 15.48 -2.83 -4.64
C PHE A 83 16.80 -3.44 -4.20
N ASP A 84 17.62 -3.80 -5.18
CA ASP A 84 19.02 -4.10 -4.96
C ASP A 84 19.76 -2.77 -4.85
N VAL A 85 20.13 -2.40 -3.62
CA VAL A 85 20.76 -1.12 -3.29
C VAL A 85 22.23 -1.27 -2.92
N TYR A 86 22.77 -2.49 -3.04
CA TYR A 86 24.16 -2.86 -2.80
C TYR A 86 24.72 -3.57 -4.02
#